data_AF-A0A975R1V5-F1
#
_entry.id   AF-A0A975R1V5-F1
#
_cell.length_a   1.000
_cell.length_b   1.000
_cell.length_c   1.000
_cell.angle_alpha   90.00
_cell.angle_beta   90.00
_cell.angle_gamma   90.00
#
_symmetry.space_group_name_H-M   'P 1'
#
loop_
_entity.id
_entity.type
_entity.pdbx_description
1 polymer ?
#
loop_
_entity_poly.entity_id
_entity_poly.type
_entity_poly.pdbx_seq_one_letter_code
_entity_poly.pdbx_strand_id
1 'polypeptide(L)'
;MGVCIRVSRQRSTDALDQRGIAPTAEEEGYYAGDVPKFIPRLRERESDSRLALDLVILSAARSGQVRHAVFDEFDLEAKLWTIPP
;
A
#
# COMPACT_ATOMS: atom_id res chain seq x y z
N MET A 1 -10.96 -4.45 -12.75
CA MET A 1 -9.85 -3.63 -13.27
C MET A 1 -8.71 -3.74 -12.28
N GLY A 2 -7.66 -4.50 -12.59
CA GLY A 2 -6.53 -4.71 -11.67
C GLY A 2 -5.26 -4.13 -12.28
N VAL A 3 -4.49 -3.41 -11.47
CA VAL A 3 -3.10 -3.03 -11.78
C VAL A 3 -2.21 -4.13 -11.22
N CYS A 4 -1.28 -4.62 -12.03
CA CYS A 4 -0.26 -5.56 -11.58
C CYS A 4 0.90 -4.77 -10.99
N ILE A 5 1.26 -5.00 -9.73
CA ILE A 5 2.49 -4.45 -9.16
C ILE A 5 3.57 -5.51 -9.25
N ARG A 6 4.65 -5.20 -9.97
CA ARG A 6 5.84 -6.06 -10.01
C ARG A 6 6.86 -5.54 -9.01
N VAL A 7 6.93 -6.20 -7.87
CA VAL A 7 7.95 -5.94 -6.85
C VAL A 7 9.15 -6.85 -7.13
N SER A 8 10.34 -6.28 -7.36
CA SER A 8 11.59 -7.05 -7.28
C SER A 8 11.74 -7.55 -5.84
N ARG A 9 11.72 -8.87 -5.68
CA ARG A 9 11.67 -9.57 -4.39
C ARG A 9 12.85 -9.18 -3.49
N GLN A 10 12.71 -8.17 -2.63
CA GLN A 10 13.66 -7.93 -1.54
C GLN A 10 13.38 -8.98 -0.45
N ARG A 11 14.06 -10.14 -0.52
CA ARG A 11 14.08 -11.09 0.59
C ARG A 11 14.91 -10.48 1.72
N SER A 12 14.26 -9.82 2.67
CA SER A 12 14.83 -9.53 3.98
C SER A 12 14.49 -10.70 4.90
N THR A 13 15.30 -11.76 4.85
CA THR A 13 15.35 -12.73 5.95
C THR A 13 16.37 -12.21 6.94
N ASP A 14 15.97 -11.36 7.88
CA ASP A 14 16.66 -11.28 9.18
C ASP A 14 15.92 -10.42 10.21
N ALA A 15 15.88 -10.96 11.43
CA ALA A 15 15.77 -10.25 12.72
C ALA A 15 14.42 -9.65 13.18
N LEU A 16 13.33 -10.43 13.23
CA LEU A 16 12.10 -10.02 13.95
C LEU A 16 11.71 -10.84 15.19
N ASP A 17 12.59 -11.68 15.75
CA ASP A 17 12.24 -12.54 16.91
C ASP A 17 12.95 -12.19 18.24
N GLN A 18 13.56 -11.00 18.39
CA GLN A 18 14.35 -10.69 19.61
C GLN A 18 13.85 -9.53 20.46
N ARG A 19 12.72 -8.93 20.11
CA ARG A 19 12.11 -7.89 20.94
C ARG A 19 10.82 -8.44 21.51
N GLY A 20 10.85 -8.79 22.80
CA GLY A 20 9.68 -9.09 23.60
C GLY A 20 8.76 -7.87 23.67
N ILE A 21 8.00 -7.65 22.60
CA ILE A 21 6.94 -6.66 22.54
C ILE A 21 5.73 -7.35 23.17
N ALA A 22 5.37 -6.93 24.38
CA ALA A 22 4.08 -7.29 24.97
C ALA A 22 2.98 -6.98 23.94
N PRO A 23 1.91 -7.79 23.84
CA PRO A 23 0.84 -7.54 22.88
C PRO A 23 0.35 -6.11 23.11
N THR A 24 0.62 -5.25 22.14
CA THR A 24 0.11 -3.88 22.15
C THR A 24 -1.41 -4.01 22.22
N ALA A 25 -2.01 -3.31 23.18
CA ALA A 25 -3.45 -3.24 23.38
C ALA A 25 -4.18 -3.28 22.05
N GLU A 26 -5.26 -4.06 21.96
CA GLU A 26 -6.04 -4.27 20.74
C GLU A 26 -6.37 -2.92 20.08
N GLU A 27 -5.48 -2.47 19.20
CA GLU A 27 -5.66 -1.24 18.47
C GLU A 27 -6.85 -1.50 17.55
N GLU A 28 -7.85 -0.63 17.63
CA GLU A 28 -9.10 -0.66 16.87
C GLU A 28 -8.78 -0.50 15.37
N GLY A 29 -8.19 -1.56 14.81
CA GLY A 29 -7.78 -1.65 13.43
C GLY A 29 -8.99 -1.97 12.57
N TYR A 30 -9.05 -1.38 11.38
CA TYR A 30 -10.01 -1.79 10.38
C TYR A 30 -9.80 -3.27 10.03
N TYR A 31 -10.78 -4.11 10.31
CA TYR A 31 -10.78 -5.49 9.85
C TYR A 31 -10.89 -5.51 8.31
N ALA A 32 -10.46 -6.59 7.66
CA ALA A 32 -10.54 -6.72 6.21
C ALA A 32 -11.96 -6.46 5.63
N GLY A 33 -13.01 -6.70 6.43
CA GLY A 33 -14.41 -6.44 6.07
C GLY A 33 -14.83 -4.96 6.09
N ASP A 34 -14.04 -4.07 6.69
CA ASP A 34 -14.37 -2.66 6.83
C ASP A 34 -13.73 -1.79 5.75
N VAL A 35 -12.64 -2.26 5.12
CA VAL A 35 -11.97 -1.58 4.01
C VAL A 35 -12.94 -1.28 2.85
N PRO A 36 -13.80 -2.21 2.38
CA PRO A 36 -14.76 -1.91 1.32
C PRO A 36 -15.77 -0.81 1.69
N LYS A 37 -16.08 -0.65 2.98
CA LYS A 37 -16.97 0.42 3.49
C LYS A 37 -16.26 1.77 3.60
N PHE A 38 -14.94 1.77 3.77
CA PHE A 38 -14.12 2.96 3.88
C PHE A 38 -13.83 3.62 2.52
N ILE A 39 -13.60 2.83 1.46
CA ILE A 39 -13.23 3.36 0.13
C ILE A 39 -14.24 4.40 -0.42
N PRO A 40 -15.58 4.23 -0.32
CA PRO A 40 -16.52 5.25 -0.76
C PRO A 40 -16.31 6.60 -0.06
N ARG A 41 -16.15 6.58 1.27
CA ARG A 41 -15.88 7.77 2.07
C ARG A 41 -14.53 8.40 1.73
N LEU A 42 -13.53 7.58 1.44
CA LEU A 42 -12.23 8.07 0.96
C LEU A 42 -12.40 8.84 -0.36
N ARG A 43 -13.24 8.35 -1.27
CA ARG A 43 -13.49 8.94 -2.60
C ARG A 43 -14.29 10.23 -2.62
N GLU A 44 -14.91 10.63 -1.51
CA GLU A 44 -15.59 11.91 -1.37
C GLU A 44 -14.63 13.12 -1.42
N ARG A 45 -13.33 12.91 -1.17
CA ARG A 45 -12.33 13.98 -1.08
C ARG A 45 -11.50 14.09 -2.35
N GLU A 46 -11.49 15.23 -3.01
CA GLU A 46 -10.53 15.48 -4.10
C GLU A 46 -9.20 15.98 -3.55
N SER A 47 -8.20 15.10 -3.52
CA SER A 47 -6.84 15.44 -3.07
C SER A 47 -5.82 14.41 -3.56
N ASP A 48 -4.56 14.81 -3.67
CA ASP A 48 -3.46 13.90 -4.03
C ASP A 48 -3.25 12.84 -2.95
N SER A 49 -3.42 13.21 -1.68
CA SER A 49 -3.36 12.28 -0.55
C SER A 49 -4.41 11.17 -0.65
N ARG A 50 -5.60 11.48 -1.19
CA ARG A 50 -6.61 10.45 -1.47
C ARG A 50 -6.08 9.46 -2.49
N LEU A 51 -5.56 9.93 -3.62
CA LEU A 51 -5.05 9.07 -4.69
C LEU A 51 -3.89 8.19 -4.20
N ALA A 52 -3.00 8.76 -3.40
CA ALA A 52 -1.93 8.03 -2.76
C ALA A 52 -2.45 6.92 -1.83
N LEU A 53 -3.45 7.22 -1.00
CA LEU A 53 -4.04 6.22 -0.10
C LEU A 53 -4.82 5.13 -0.86
N ASP A 54 -5.58 5.51 -1.88
CA ASP A 54 -6.23 4.56 -2.80
C ASP A 54 -5.19 3.60 -3.41
N LEU A 55 -4.04 4.13 -3.87
CA LEU A 55 -2.96 3.31 -4.42
C LEU A 55 -2.35 2.37 -3.38
N VAL A 56 -2.11 2.83 -2.15
CA VAL A 56 -1.64 1.99 -1.04
C VAL A 56 -2.62 0.84 -0.77
N ILE A 57 -3.92 1.12 -0.69
CA ILE A 57 -4.95 0.10 -0.41
C ILE A 57 -5.01 -0.95 -1.53
N LEU A 58 -4.94 -0.52 -2.80
CA LEU A 58 -5.06 -1.42 -3.95
C LEU A 58 -3.79 -2.22 -4.24
N SER A 59 -2.63 -1.72 -3.84
CA SER A 59 -1.33 -2.34 -4.14
C SER A 59 -0.66 -3.03 -2.96
N ALA A 60 -1.09 -2.70 -1.74
CA ALA A 60 -0.36 -2.99 -0.50
C ALA A 60 1.11 -2.51 -0.50
N ALA A 61 1.44 -1.52 -1.35
CA ALA A 61 2.77 -0.90 -1.36
C ALA A 61 2.99 -0.08 -0.09
N ARG A 62 4.26 0.11 0.29
CA ARG A 62 4.59 0.95 1.45
C ARG A 62 4.30 2.42 1.12
N SER A 63 3.89 3.18 2.14
CA SER A 63 3.61 4.62 1.96
C SER A 63 4.79 5.40 1.38
N GLY A 64 6.03 4.99 1.66
CA GLY A 64 7.24 5.59 1.08
C GLY A 64 7.33 5.36 -0.43
N GLN A 65 7.03 4.15 -0.91
CA GLN A 65 7.06 3.82 -2.34
C GLN A 65 6.03 4.65 -3.10
N VAL A 66 4.81 4.78 -2.57
CA VAL A 66 3.77 5.61 -3.21
C VAL A 66 4.13 7.10 -3.24
N ARG A 67 4.70 7.64 -2.15
CA ARG A 67 5.07 9.07 -2.11
C ARG A 67 6.24 9.43 -3.00
N HIS A 68 7.11 8.47 -3.32
CA HIS A 68 8.30 8.69 -4.15
C HIS A 68 8.17 8.11 -5.56
N ALA A 69 7.03 7.52 -5.90
CA ALA A 69 6.77 6.98 -7.23
C ALA A 69 6.85 8.09 -8.29
N VAL A 70 7.54 7.82 -9.38
CA VAL A 70 7.62 8.73 -10.54
C VAL A 70 6.79 8.18 -11.70
N PHE A 71 6.31 9.05 -12.59
CA PHE A 71 5.46 8.65 -13.71
C PHE A 71 6.10 7.58 -14.61
N ASP A 72 7.42 7.60 -14.77
CA ASP A 72 8.17 6.62 -15.59
C ASP A 72 8.12 5.18 -15.03
N GLU A 73 7.69 4.98 -13.78
CA GLU A 73 7.49 3.65 -13.20
C GLU A 73 6.17 2.99 -13.63
N PHE A 74 5.24 3.75 -14.20
CA PHE A 74 3.90 3.30 -14.56
C PHE A 74 3.74 3.10 -16.06
N ASP A 75 3.51 1.85 -16.46
CA ASP A 75 3.04 1.50 -17.79
C ASP A 75 1.51 1.36 -17.74
N LEU A 76 0.82 2.39 -18.23
CA LEU A 76 -0.65 2.44 -18.20
C LEU A 76 -1.30 1.52 -19.23
N GLU A 77 -0.62 1.21 -20.35
CA GLU A 77 -1.12 0.27 -21.35
C GLU A 77 -1.08 -1.16 -20.81
N ALA A 78 0.05 -1.55 -20.20
CA ALA A 78 0.21 -2.83 -19.55
C ALA A 78 -0.45 -2.92 -18.16
N LYS A 79 -0.98 -1.79 -17.63
CA LYS A 79 -1.55 -1.65 -16.29
C LYS A 79 -0.58 -2.15 -15.21
N LEU A 80 0.66 -1.71 -15.33
CA LEU A 80 1.79 -2.22 -14.58
C LEU A 80 2.49 -1.08 -13.86
N TRP A 81 2.71 -1.26 -12.56
CA TRP A 81 3.60 -0.40 -11.79
C TRP A 81 4.85 -1.19 -11.40
N THR A 82 6.02 -0.69 -11.76
CA THR A 82 7.32 -1.31 -11.45
C THR A 82 8.05 -0.47 -10.41
N ILE A 83 8.22 -1.02 -9.22
CA ILE A 83 8.90 -0.33 -8.12
C ILE A 83 10.41 -0.60 -8.23
N PRO A 84 11.27 0.43 -8.26
CA PRO A 84 12.73 0.25 -8.26
C PRO A 84 13.22 -0.37 -6.94
N PRO A 85 14.37 -1.09 -6.96
CA PRO A 85 14.94 -1.75 -5.78
C PRO A 85 15.42 -0.77 -4.69
#